data_AF-A0A843F0V7-F1
#
_entry.id   AF-A0A843F0V7-F1
#
_cell.length_a   1.000
_cell.length_b   1.000
_cell.length_c   1.000
_cell.angle_alpha   90.00
_cell.angle_beta   90.00
_cell.angle_gamma   90.00
#
_symmetry.space_group_name_H-M   'P 1'
#
loop_
_entity.id
_entity.type
_entity.pdbx_description
1 polymer ?
#
loop_
_entity_poly.entity_id
_entity_poly.type
_entity_poly.pdbx_seq_one_letter_code
_entity_poly.pdbx_strand_id
1 'polypeptide(L)' 'MKEKVFKYAKLACEYVPGLKGFVGIDFIIEDNYIYLLEINSRFTTSYVGLQKII' A
#
# COMPACT_ATOMS: atom_id res chain seq x y z
N MET A 1 2.64 2.99 14.65
CA MET A 1 1.94 3.43 13.42
C MET A 1 2.33 2.61 12.20
N LYS A 2 3.63 2.54 11.83
CA LYS A 2 4.14 1.79 10.66
C LYS A 2 3.58 0.37 10.53
N GLU A 3 3.68 -0.45 11.56
CA GLU A 3 3.18 -1.84 11.55
C GLU A 3 1.68 -1.94 11.27
N LYS A 4 0.89 -0.99 11.80
CA LYS A 4 -0.57 -0.92 11.58
C LYS A 4 -0.88 -0.63 10.10
N VAL A 5 -0.11 0.26 9.48
CA VAL A 5 -0.23 0.58 8.04
C VAL A 5 0.10 -0.65 7.18
N PHE A 6 1.20 -1.35 7.46
CA PHE A 6 1.55 -2.58 6.72
C PHE A 6 0.52 -3.70 6.92
N LYS A 7 -0.03 -3.84 8.13
CA LYS A 7 -1.13 -4.78 8.39
C LYS A 7 -2.35 -4.47 7.52
N TYR A 8 -2.76 -3.21 7.44
CA TYR A 8 -3.90 -2.82 6.61
C TYR A 8 -3.61 -2.90 5.11
N ALA A 9 -2.37 -2.62 4.68
CA ALA A 9 -1.95 -2.82 3.29
C ALA A 9 -2.12 -4.29 2.87
N LYS A 10 -1.67 -5.22 3.73
CA LYS A 10 -1.82 -6.66 3.49
C LYS A 10 -3.30 -7.07 3.42
N LEU A 11 -4.10 -6.63 4.39
CA LEU A 11 -5.55 -6.90 4.39
C LEU A 11 -6.22 -6.37 3.12
N ALA A 12 -5.91 -5.14 2.70
CA ALA A 12 -6.47 -4.55 1.48
C ALA A 12 -6.19 -5.42 0.25
N CYS A 13 -4.98 -5.99 0.13
CA CYS A 13 -4.66 -6.93 -0.95
C CYS A 13 -5.46 -8.24 -0.85
N GLU A 14 -5.60 -8.80 0.35
CA GLU A 14 -6.33 -10.06 0.59
C GLU A 14 -7.83 -9.95 0.30
N TYR A 15 -8.41 -8.76 0.46
CA TYR A 15 -9.84 -8.50 0.19
C TYR A 15 -10.17 -8.29 -1.28
N VAL A 16 -9.18 -8.21 -2.18
CA VAL A 16 -9.41 -8.04 -3.63
C VAL A 16 -8.97 -9.31 -4.36
N PRO A 17 -9.92 -10.23 -4.67
CA PRO A 17 -9.60 -11.47 -5.36
C PRO A 17 -8.94 -11.20 -6.72
N GLY A 18 -7.91 -11.98 -7.03
CA GLY A 18 -7.23 -11.92 -8.33
C GLY A 18 -6.07 -10.93 -8.42
N LEU A 19 -5.78 -10.15 -7.38
CA LEU A 19 -4.53 -9.38 -7.31
C LEU A 19 -3.31 -10.31 -7.35
N LYS A 20 -2.35 -9.99 -8.22
CA LYS A 20 -1.12 -10.77 -8.42
C LYS A 20 0.05 -9.83 -8.70
N GLY A 21 1.22 -10.19 -8.19
CA GLY A 21 2.44 -9.42 -8.42
C GLY A 21 2.56 -8.18 -7.53
N PHE A 22 3.11 -7.10 -8.07
CA PHE A 22 3.34 -5.85 -7.34
C PHE A 22 2.05 -5.05 -7.19
N VAL A 23 1.72 -4.66 -5.95
CA VAL A 23 0.55 -3.83 -5.63
C VAL A 23 1.00 -2.62 -4.82
N GLY A 24 0.69 -1.42 -5.30
CA GLY A 24 0.82 -0.18 -4.54
C GLY A 24 -0.45 0.08 -3.73
N ILE A 25 -0.30 0.48 -2.47
CA ILE A 25 -1.43 0.85 -1.60
C ILE A 25 -1.19 2.27 -1.10
N ASP A 26 -2.14 3.16 -1.39
CA ASP A 26 -2.08 4.55 -0.96
C ASP A 26 -3.01 4.76 0.23
N PHE A 27 -2.45 5.36 1.29
CA PHE A 27 -3.17 5.72 2.50
C PHE A 27 -3.07 7.21 2.76
N ILE A 28 -4.14 7.78 3.30
CA ILE A 28 -4.10 9.04 4.04
C ILE A 28 -4.03 8.69 5.52
N ILE A 29 -3.06 9.26 6.24
CA ILE A 29 -2.88 9.05 7.68
C ILE A 29 -3.09 10.39 8.37
N GLU A 30 -4.06 10.43 9.28
CA GLU A 30 -4.39 11.60 10.09
C GLU A 30 -4.57 11.15 11.54
N ASP A 31 -3.79 11.73 12.46
CA ASP A 31 -3.71 11.34 13.86
C ASP A 31 -3.54 9.81 14.05
N ASN A 32 -4.62 9.15 14.50
CA ASN A 32 -4.67 7.71 14.77
C ASN A 32 -5.46 6.90 13.71
N TYR A 33 -5.94 7.59 12.67
CA TYR A 33 -6.75 7.04 11.60
C TYR A 33 -5.90 6.77 10.35
N ILE A 34 -6.28 5.70 9.65
CA ILE A 34 -5.65 5.26 8.41
C ILE A 34 -6.79 5.07 7.42
N TYR A 35 -6.81 5.90 6.38
CA TYR A 35 -7.83 5.87 5.33
C TYR A 35 -7.22 5.26 4.08
N LEU A 36 -7.79 4.15 3.60
CA LEU A 36 -7.43 3.55 2.32
C LEU A 36 -7.94 4.45 1.19
N LEU A 37 -7.04 4.95 0.35
CA LEU A 37 -7.37 5.83 -0.77
C LEU A 37 -7.43 5.05 -2.08
N GLU A 38 -6.38 4.29 -2.39
CA GLU A 38 -6.23 3.63 -3.69
C GLU A 38 -5.48 2.29 -3.57
N ILE A 39 -5.89 1.32 -4.39
CA ILE A 39 -5.19 0.06 -4.62
C ILE A 39 -4.74 0.03 -6.09
N ASN A 40 -3.44 0.09 -6.29
CA ASN A 40 -2.80 0.05 -7.61
C ASN A 40 -2.30 -1.36 -7.92
N SER A 41 -2.98 -2.10 -8.80
CA SER A 41 -2.55 -3.44 -9.25
C SER A 41 -1.42 -3.39 -10.30
N ARG A 42 -0.48 -2.46 -10.14
CA ARG A 42 0.65 -2.19 -11.03
C ARG A 42 1.76 -1.49 -10.25
N PHE A 43 2.94 -1.35 -10.87
CA PHE A 43 3.98 -0.46 -10.36
C PHE A 43 3.47 0.98 -10.22
N THR A 44 3.88 1.64 -9.14
CA THR A 44 3.62 3.07 -8.87
C THR A 44 4.94 3.85 -8.92
N THR A 45 4.87 5.15 -9.17
CA THR A 45 6.06 6.01 -9.27
C THR A 45 6.90 5.98 -7.98
N SER A 46 6.27 5.77 -6.82
CA SER A 46 6.92 5.59 -5.52
C SER A 46 7.95 4.45 -5.49
N TYR A 47 7.79 3.44 -6.36
CA TYR A 47 8.77 2.37 -6.53
C TYR A 47 10.15 2.88 -6.97
N VAL A 48 10.20 3.92 -7.82
CA VAL A 48 11.47 4.53 -8.27
C VAL A 48 12.23 5.13 -7.08
N GLY A 49 11.52 5.66 -6.08
CA GLY A 49 12.12 6.16 -4.84
C GLY A 49 12.72 5.04 -3.98
N LEU A 50 12.04 3.88 -3.92
CA LEU A 50 12.53 2.69 -3.22
C LEU A 50 13.78 2.09 -3.89
N GLN A 51 13.81 2.03 -5.22
CA GLN A 51 14.95 1.48 -5.97
C GLN A 51 16.25 2.27 -5.74
N LYS A 52 16.17 3.56 -5.41
CA LYS A 52 17.35 4.40 -5.13
C LYS A 52 17.90 4.25 -3.71
N ILE A 53 17.17 3.57 -2.83
CA ILE A 53 17.53 3.36 -1.41
C ILE A 53 18.18 1.97 -1.19
N ILE A 54 18.05 1.06 -2.17
CA ILE A 54 18.61 -0.30 -2.14
C ILE A 54 19.91 -0.35 -2.96
#